data_AF-A0A660N1P8-F1
#
_entry.id   AF-A0A660N1P8-F1
#
_cell.length_a   1.000
_cell.length_b   1.000
_cell.length_c   1.000
_cell.angle_alpha   90.00
_cell.angle_beta   90.00
_cell.angle_gamma   90.00
#
_symmetry.space_group_name_H-M   'P 1'
#
loop_
_entity.id
_entity.type
_entity.pdbx_description
1 polymer ?
#
loop_
_entity_poly.entity_id
_entity_poly.type
_entity_poly.pdbx_seq_one_letter_code
_entity_poly.pdbx_strand_id
1 'polypeptide(L)'
;GMAIDSNVLINERIRDELREGKKAQIAIKEGYDHAWDTILDSNLTSLIAGIALLIFGTGPVRGFAIVHCLGIMTSIYSSVVVSRALVNLWYGNRKKLQHLSIGVRYPAVLDKKEEA
;
A
#
# COMPACT_ATOMS: atom_id res chain seq x y z
N GLY A 1 2.91 -3.51 17.87
CA GLY A 1 2.21 -4.42 16.93
C GLY A 1 2.42 -3.92 15.52
N MET A 2 2.67 -4.78 14.52
CA MET A 2 3.02 -4.31 13.16
C MET A 2 2.02 -3.32 12.56
N ALA A 3 0.71 -3.49 12.82
CA ALA A 3 -0.31 -2.55 12.33
C ALA A 3 -0.18 -1.12 12.90
N ILE A 4 0.24 -0.96 14.16
CA ILE A 4 0.45 0.38 14.74
C ILE A 4 1.74 1.02 14.20
N ASP A 5 2.75 0.20 13.91
CA ASP A 5 4.04 0.63 13.36
C ASP A 5 3.86 1.16 11.92
N SER A 6 3.12 0.43 11.10
CA SER A 6 2.74 0.84 9.74
C SER A 6 1.99 2.18 9.70
N ASN A 7 1.09 2.43 10.66
CA ASN A 7 0.34 3.68 10.72
C ASN A 7 1.22 4.86 11.13
N VAL A 8 2.15 4.65 12.07
CA VAL A 8 3.15 5.67 12.46
C VAL A 8 4.08 5.97 11.27
N LEU A 9 4.56 4.94 10.56
CA LEU A 9 5.43 5.08 9.39
C LEU A 9 4.80 5.90 8.26
N ILE A 10 3.53 5.66 7.92
CA ILE A 10 2.78 6.46 6.93
C ILE A 10 2.71 7.92 7.37
N ASN A 11 2.36 8.17 8.63
CA ASN A 11 2.22 9.52 9.17
C ASN A 11 3.57 10.27 9.20
N GLU A 12 4.65 9.57 9.52
CA GLU A 12 6.01 10.12 9.47
C GLU A 12 6.44 10.43 8.04
N ARG A 13 6.19 9.52 7.09
CA ARG A 13 6.53 9.75 5.68
C ARG A 13 5.78 10.93 5.09
N ILE A 14 4.47 11.02 5.32
CA ILE A 14 3.67 12.17 4.87
C ILE A 14 4.19 13.47 5.52
N ARG A 15 4.57 13.43 6.81
CA ARG A 15 5.14 14.58 7.50
C ARG A 15 6.49 15.01 6.93
N ASP A 16 7.32 14.08 6.47
CA ASP A 16 8.61 14.38 5.83
C ASP A 16 8.41 14.97 4.42
N GLU A 17 7.52 14.41 3.61
CA GLU A 17 7.17 14.94 2.28
C GLU A 17 6.56 16.36 2.38
N LEU A 18 5.80 16.64 3.44
CA LEU A 18 5.28 17.97 3.76
C LEU A 18 6.40 18.95 4.19
N ARG A 19 7.43 18.47 4.90
CA ARG A 19 8.61 19.27 5.29
C ARG A 19 9.51 19.61 4.12
N GLU A 20 9.55 18.77 3.09
CA GLU A 20 10.25 19.04 1.82
C GLU A 20 9.54 20.09 0.95
N GLY A 21 8.40 20.63 1.40
CA GLY A 21 7.69 21.72 0.73
C GLY A 21 6.78 21.26 -0.42
N LYS A 22 6.51 19.96 -0.54
CA LYS A 22 5.55 19.43 -1.52
C LYS A 22 4.14 19.88 -1.14
N LYS A 23 3.32 20.19 -2.16
CA LYS A 23 1.89 20.50 -1.94
C LYS A 23 1.23 19.34 -1.20
N ALA A 24 0.39 19.65 -0.22
CA ALA A 24 -0.19 18.65 0.69
C ALA A 24 -0.84 17.45 -0.02
N GLN A 25 -1.49 17.66 -1.16
CA GLN A 25 -2.07 16.59 -1.98
C GLN A 25 -1.02 15.67 -2.62
N ILE A 26 0.12 16.21 -3.06
CA ILE A 26 1.22 15.44 -3.64
C ILE A 26 1.97 14.69 -2.54
N ALA A 27 2.22 15.35 -1.41
CA ALA A 27 2.87 14.75 -0.25
C ALA A 27 2.09 13.55 0.31
N ILE A 28 0.75 13.64 0.36
CA ILE A 28 -0.09 12.51 0.77
C ILE A 28 0.01 11.38 -0.25
N LYS A 29 -0.09 11.68 -1.55
CA LYS A 29 -0.05 10.64 -2.58
C LYS A 29 1.30 9.92 -2.62
N GLU A 30 2.40 10.65 -2.72
CA GLU A 30 3.74 10.05 -2.80
C GLU A 30 4.14 9.40 -1.47
N GLY A 31 3.80 10.02 -0.34
CA GLY A 31 4.02 9.43 0.98
C GLY A 31 3.27 8.12 1.18
N TYR A 32 2.06 8.00 0.63
CA TYR A 32 1.27 6.77 0.67
C TYR A 32 1.84 5.69 -0.25
N ASP A 33 2.19 6.03 -1.49
CA ASP A 33 2.79 5.09 -2.45
C ASP A 33 4.09 4.48 -1.87
N HIS A 34 4.97 5.30 -1.29
CA HIS A 34 6.25 4.82 -0.73
C HIS A 34 6.09 4.03 0.58
N ALA A 35 5.19 4.48 1.47
CA ALA A 35 4.95 3.80 2.73
C ALA A 35 4.25 2.45 2.51
N TRP A 36 3.40 2.34 1.48
CA TRP A 36 2.72 1.10 1.14
C TRP A 36 3.69 -0.02 0.75
N ASP A 37 4.67 0.28 -0.12
CA ASP A 37 5.70 -0.70 -0.52
C ASP A 37 6.51 -1.16 0.70
N THR A 38 6.88 -0.23 1.59
CA THR A 38 7.61 -0.56 2.82
C THR A 38 6.81 -1.46 3.77
N ILE A 39 5.49 -1.22 3.88
CA ILE A 39 4.59 -2.03 4.72
C ILE A 39 4.42 -3.43 4.12
N LEU A 40 4.27 -3.53 2.81
CA LEU A 40 4.19 -4.83 2.13
C LEU A 40 5.47 -5.65 2.34
N ASP A 41 6.65 -5.06 2.16
CA ASP A 41 7.93 -5.72 2.38
C ASP A 41 8.14 -6.15 3.84
N SER A 42 7.69 -5.34 4.79
CA SER A 42 7.74 -5.67 6.22
C SER A 42 6.86 -6.87 6.59
N ASN A 43 5.65 -6.94 6.02
CA ASN A 43 4.75 -8.09 6.19
C ASN A 43 5.30 -9.35 5.49
N LEU A 44 5.89 -9.19 4.30
CA LEU A 44 6.50 -10.29 3.55
C LEU A 44 7.72 -10.87 4.28
N THR A 45 8.59 -10.02 4.82
CA THR A 45 9.75 -10.45 5.62
C THR A 45 9.30 -11.21 6.87
N SER A 46 8.24 -10.72 7.54
CA SER A 46 7.65 -11.39 8.69
C SER A 46 7.05 -12.75 8.34
N LEU A 47 6.48 -12.89 7.14
CA LEU A 47 6.01 -14.20 6.63
C LEU A 47 7.18 -15.17 6.45
N ILE A 48 8.29 -14.72 5.85
CA ILE A 48 9.49 -15.54 5.67
C ILE A 48 10.02 -16.01 7.03
N ALA A 49 10.09 -15.12 8.02
CA ALA A 49 10.44 -15.47 9.39
C ALA A 49 9.45 -16.48 10.00
N GLY A 50 8.14 -16.28 9.80
CA GLY A 50 7.10 -17.22 10.25
C GLY A 50 7.25 -18.61 9.64
N ILE A 51 7.59 -18.71 8.36
CA ILE A 51 7.86 -19.97 7.66
C ILE A 51 9.12 -20.64 8.21
N ALA A 52 10.20 -19.88 8.45
CA ALA A 52 11.40 -20.39 9.07
C ALA A 52 11.11 -20.95 10.48
N LEU A 53 10.31 -20.25 11.28
CA LEU A 53 9.85 -20.73 12.59
C LEU A 53 8.95 -21.96 12.49
N LEU A 54 8.20 -22.14 11.41
CA LEU A 54 7.37 -23.33 11.19
C LEU A 54 8.22 -24.59 10.94
N ILE A 55 9.32 -24.42 10.21
CA ILE A 55 10.26 -25.51 9.82
C ILE A 55 11.20 -25.84 10.97
N PHE A 56 11.81 -24.83 11.58
CA PHE A 56 12.85 -25.00 12.61
C PHE A 56 12.33 -24.87 14.04
N GLY A 57 11.13 -24.35 14.26
CA GLY A 57 10.58 -24.12 15.60
C GLY A 57 9.93 -25.36 16.21
N THR A 58 10.10 -25.51 17.52
CA THR A 58 9.53 -26.61 18.31
C THR A 58 8.66 -26.08 19.46
N GLY A 59 7.68 -26.88 19.87
CA GLY A 59 6.83 -26.55 21.02
C GLY A 59 5.98 -25.28 20.81
N PRO A 60 5.96 -24.32 21.76
CA PRO A 60 5.14 -23.12 21.70
C PRO A 60 5.40 -22.22 20.48
N VAL A 61 6.65 -22.16 20.03
CA VAL A 61 7.08 -21.31 18.90
C VAL A 61 6.43 -21.76 17.58
N ARG A 62 6.23 -23.07 17.41
CA ARG A 62 5.54 -23.62 16.24
C ARG A 62 4.06 -23.24 16.23
N GLY A 63 3.42 -23.22 17.39
CA GLY A 63 2.04 -22.75 17.55
C GLY A 63 1.87 -21.28 17.18
N PHE A 64 2.81 -20.43 17.61
CA PHE A 64 2.86 -19.03 17.19
C PHE A 64 3.05 -18.88 15.67
N ALA A 65 3.97 -19.64 15.08
CA ALA A 65 4.25 -19.60 13.64
C ALA A 65 3.02 -19.97 12.79
N ILE A 66 2.23 -20.96 13.22
CA ILE A 66 1.00 -21.38 12.54
C ILE A 66 -0.02 -20.24 12.52
N VAL A 67 -0.29 -19.61 13.67
CA VAL A 67 -1.25 -18.50 13.77
C VAL A 67 -0.77 -17.30 12.94
N HIS A 68 0.54 -17.02 12.96
CA HIS A 68 1.13 -15.94 12.17
C HIS A 68 0.97 -16.17 10.65
N CYS A 69 1.28 -17.37 10.17
CA CYS A 69 1.12 -17.73 8.76
C CYS A 69 -0.36 -17.67 8.33
N LEU A 70 -1.28 -18.20 9.15
CA LEU A 70 -2.73 -18.11 8.90
C LEU A 70 -3.22 -16.66 8.85
N GLY A 71 -2.71 -15.80 9.74
CA GLY A 71 -3.03 -14.38 9.76
C GLY A 71 -2.64 -13.67 8.47
N ILE A 72 -1.41 -13.90 7.98
CA ILE A 72 -0.93 -13.29 6.73
C ILE A 72 -1.67 -13.87 5.52
N MET A 73 -1.87 -15.18 5.43
CA MET A 73 -2.64 -15.80 4.35
C MET A 73 -4.06 -15.24 4.26
N THR A 74 -4.74 -15.11 5.40
CA THR A 74 -6.09 -14.54 5.46
C THR A 74 -6.08 -13.06 5.05
N SER A 75 -5.05 -12.30 5.44
CA SER A 75 -4.89 -10.90 5.04
C SER A 75 -4.67 -10.74 3.53
N ILE A 76 -3.83 -11.58 2.91
CA ILE A 76 -3.60 -11.57 1.45
C ILE A 76 -4.86 -12.01 0.69
N TYR A 77 -5.53 -13.06 1.15
CA TYR A 77 -6.79 -13.51 0.56
C TYR A 77 -7.86 -12.41 0.64
N SER A 78 -8.01 -11.78 1.81
CA SER A 78 -8.88 -10.63 2.00
C SER A 78 -8.47 -9.48 1.08
N SER A 79 -7.19 -9.14 0.97
CA SER A 79 -6.72 -8.08 0.08
C SER A 79 -7.07 -8.34 -1.38
N VAL A 80 -6.91 -9.57 -1.89
CA VAL A 80 -7.29 -9.91 -3.27
C VAL A 80 -8.82 -9.91 -3.47
N VAL A 81 -9.57 -10.52 -2.55
CA VAL A 81 -11.04 -10.58 -2.64
C VAL A 81 -11.67 -9.22 -2.44
N VAL A 82 -11.22 -8.45 -1.45
CA VAL A 82 -11.64 -7.07 -1.17
C VAL A 82 -11.21 -6.16 -2.31
N SER A 83 -10.00 -6.26 -2.84
CA SER A 83 -9.61 -5.43 -4.01
C SER A 83 -10.48 -5.75 -5.23
N ARG A 84 -10.73 -7.03 -5.53
CA ARG A 84 -11.63 -7.41 -6.62
C ARG A 84 -13.07 -7.03 -6.34
N ALA A 85 -13.54 -7.14 -5.09
CA ALA A 85 -14.88 -6.74 -4.68
C ALA A 85 -15.04 -5.22 -4.70
N LEU A 86 -14.04 -4.44 -4.27
CA LEU A 86 -14.06 -2.97 -4.30
C LEU A 86 -14.02 -2.48 -5.75
N VAL A 87 -13.16 -3.06 -6.58
CA VAL A 87 -13.13 -2.80 -8.03
C VAL A 87 -14.45 -3.21 -8.67
N ASN A 88 -15.03 -4.36 -8.35
CA ASN A 88 -16.31 -4.79 -8.91
C ASN A 88 -17.51 -4.03 -8.32
N LEU A 89 -17.44 -3.51 -7.10
CA LEU A 89 -18.49 -2.69 -6.50
C LEU A 89 -18.45 -1.27 -7.10
N TRP A 90 -17.26 -0.71 -7.32
CA TRP A 90 -17.09 0.60 -7.96
C TRP A 90 -17.24 0.57 -9.49
N TYR A 91 -16.76 -0.47 -10.17
CA TYR A 91 -16.77 -0.57 -11.63
C TYR A 91 -17.80 -1.58 -12.19
N GLY A 92 -18.33 -2.51 -11.38
CA GLY A 92 -19.25 -3.56 -11.86
C GLY A 92 -20.64 -3.04 -12.25
N ASN A 93 -21.02 -1.83 -11.83
CA ASN A 93 -22.23 -1.15 -12.33
C ASN A 93 -22.00 -0.35 -13.63
N ARG A 94 -20.80 -0.42 -14.25
CA ARG A 94 -20.48 0.26 -15.51
C ARG A 94 -20.10 -0.77 -16.57
N LYS A 95 -21.11 -1.40 -17.18
CA LYS A 95 -20.95 -2.16 -18.43
C LYS A 95 -20.43 -1.21 -19.52
N LYS A 96 -19.13 -1.34 -19.84
CA LYS A 96 -18.36 -0.59 -20.85
C LYS A 96 -17.89 0.81 -20.44
N LEU A 97 -16.58 0.99 -20.29
CA LEU A 97 -15.92 2.29 -20.41
C LEU A 97 -14.65 2.11 -21.26
N GLN A 98 -14.78 2.35 -22.58
CA GLN A 98 -13.66 2.42 -23.54
C GLN A 98 -13.06 3.82 -23.64
N HIS A 99 -13.41 4.75 -22.75
CA HIS A 99 -12.79 6.08 -22.70
C HIS A 99 -12.84 6.63 -21.28
N LEU A 100 -11.69 7.08 -20.78
CA LEU A 100 -11.60 7.77 -19.50
C LEU A 100 -11.62 9.29 -19.78
N SER A 101 -12.79 9.90 -19.68
CA SER A 101 -12.91 11.37 -19.58
C SER A 101 -12.68 11.75 -18.12
N ILE A 102 -11.42 11.74 -17.71
CA ILE A 102 -11.00 12.40 -16.47
C ILE A 102 -10.33 13.69 -16.92
N GLY A 103 -10.98 14.80 -16.58
CA GLY A 103 -10.52 16.18 -16.80
C GLY A 103 -9.29 16.53 -15.98
N VAL A 104 -8.19 15.79 -16.17
CA VAL A 104 -6.86 16.27 -15.85
C VAL A 104 -6.40 17.07 -17.06
N ARG A 105 -6.70 18.37 -17.05
CA ARG A 105 -5.80 19.32 -17.72
C ARG A 105 -4.49 19.25 -16.95
N TYR A 106 -3.51 18.55 -17.51
CA TYR A 106 -2.12 18.80 -17.17
C TYR A 106 -1.89 20.31 -17.36
N PRO A 107 -1.49 21.08 -16.33
CA PRO A 107 -0.95 22.40 -16.61
C PRO A 107 0.30 22.18 -17.45
N ALA A 108 0.31 22.79 -18.63
CA ALA A 108 1.41 22.81 -19.56
C ALA A 108 2.68 23.26 -18.84
N VAL A 109 3.60 22.34 -18.61
CA VAL A 109 5.00 22.64 -18.21
C VAL A 109 5.87 22.71 -19.47
N LEU A 110 5.32 23.24 -20.56
CA LEU A 110 6.04 23.48 -21.83
C LEU A 110 5.57 24.78 -22.50
N ASP A 111 5.49 25.88 -21.74
CA ASP A 111 5.25 27.21 -22.33
C ASP A 111 6.02 28.33 -21.60
N LYS A 112 7.23 28.06 -21.12
CA LYS A 112 8.06 29.11 -20.51
C LYS A 112 9.52 29.06 -20.92
N LYS A 113 9.78 28.86 -22.22
CA LYS A 113 11.08 29.16 -22.84
C LYS A 113 10.97 29.64 -24.30
N GLU A 114 9.88 30.31 -24.66
CA GLU A 114 9.80 31.02 -25.95
C GLU A 114 9.50 32.52 -25.84
N GLU A 115 9.52 33.09 -24.62
CA GLU A 115 9.50 34.56 -24.44
C GLU A 115 10.41 34.98 -23.27
N ALA A 116 11.71 35.02 -23.53
CA ALA A 116 12.69 35.96 -22.94
C ALA A 116 14.00 35.92 -23.75
#